data_AF-A0AAU7CNL7-F1
#
_entry.id   AF-A0AAU7CNL7-F1
#
_cell.length_a   1.000
_cell.length_b   1.000
_cell.length_c   1.000
_cell.angle_alpha   90.00
_cell.angle_beta   90.00
_cell.angle_gamma   90.00
#
_symmetry.space_group_name_H-M   'P 1'
#
loop_
_entity.id
_entity.type
_entity.pdbx_description
1 polymer ?
#
loop_
_entity_poly.entity_id
_entity_poly.type
_entity_poly.pdbx_seq_one_letter_code
_entity_poly.pdbx_strand_id
1 'polypeptide(L)'
;MIDTKVGDLDADLEFLMRAVRKVESIREDLGKVGPVIADQVQEAMLGRRSRLDTKQSEAESEPVRKLFKFERDLAKQIKALTDKLHETKRELRLDPENVRQVVEVALELAGQPGLEEAKLPGLWPDPKRKTCPVFRLPALSGSWESCADGLADPYDQKIRPLVFDHNLSKGNPNVVLVHLNHRLVQMSLRLLRAEVWSPEGQKKKLNRVTARVVPDSALQHLAVVAHARLVVIGGDSQRLHEEIISAGGEIREGRFSRFGSFKEMQAALSVATSEEPSEGVKRKLLDLWPRTADAIHQALDTRTRDRTDGLKKMLAERSDKEAADITTILTELETAIRDQLNDPFYRENFLPGFAPAEQEQFERNVDALRRRLGEIPNEVKKESEAIRARFTAPQARMFPVAVTFLVPKRMSQT
;
A
#
# COMPACT_ATOMS: atom_id res chain seq x y z
N MET A 1 27.13 44.15 -16.57
CA MET A 1 26.43 44.15 -17.87
C MET A 1 26.92 45.36 -18.63
N ILE A 2 27.57 45.13 -19.77
CA ILE A 2 28.00 46.19 -20.69
C ILE A 2 26.78 46.48 -21.58
N ASP A 3 26.45 47.76 -21.70
CA ASP A 3 25.29 48.27 -22.43
C ASP A 3 25.67 48.38 -23.92
N THR A 4 25.47 47.31 -24.68
CA THR A 4 25.83 47.27 -26.10
C THR A 4 24.68 47.83 -26.94
N LYS A 5 24.93 48.95 -27.62
CA LYS A 5 23.99 49.54 -28.59
C LYS A 5 23.73 48.57 -29.74
N VAL A 6 22.45 48.36 -30.04
CA VAL A 6 21.98 47.56 -31.18
C VAL A 6 22.38 48.28 -32.47
N GLY A 7 23.06 47.55 -33.38
CA GLY A 7 23.64 48.09 -34.61
C GLY A 7 24.91 47.37 -35.10
N ASP A 8 25.39 46.34 -34.40
CA ASP A 8 26.55 45.52 -34.78
C ASP A 8 26.09 44.06 -34.99
N LEU A 9 26.54 43.42 -36.07
CA LEU A 9 26.04 42.11 -36.55
C LEU A 9 26.10 41.00 -35.48
N ASP A 10 27.11 41.04 -34.62
CA ASP A 10 27.28 40.09 -33.52
C ASP A 10 26.24 40.27 -32.41
N ALA A 11 25.80 41.51 -32.15
CA ALA A 11 24.76 41.79 -31.17
C ALA A 11 23.38 41.30 -31.63
N ASP A 12 23.09 41.40 -32.92
CA ASP A 12 21.84 40.92 -33.52
C ASP A 12 21.79 39.38 -33.55
N LEU A 13 22.91 38.70 -33.80
CA LEU A 13 23.02 37.24 -33.72
C LEU A 13 22.88 36.72 -32.28
N GLU A 14 23.48 37.41 -31.30
CA GLU A 14 23.33 37.05 -29.90
C GLU A 14 21.88 37.25 -29.42
N PHE A 15 21.23 38.34 -29.86
CA PHE A 15 19.82 38.60 -29.59
C PHE A 15 18.92 37.51 -30.19
N LEU A 16 19.14 37.12 -31.44
CA LEU A 16 18.41 36.03 -32.11
C LEU A 16 18.58 34.70 -31.38
N MET A 17 19.80 34.34 -30.97
CA MET A 17 20.04 33.09 -30.23
C MET A 17 19.30 33.09 -28.89
N ARG A 18 19.31 34.21 -28.16
CA ARG A 18 18.58 34.34 -26.88
C ARG A 18 17.07 34.29 -27.08
N ALA A 19 16.55 34.92 -28.13
CA ALA A 19 15.14 34.86 -28.49
C ALA A 19 14.71 33.43 -28.85
N VAL A 20 15.48 32.72 -29.67
CA VAL A 20 15.21 31.33 -30.06
C VAL A 20 15.21 30.39 -28.86
N ARG A 21 16.22 30.45 -27.99
CA ARG A 21 16.26 29.62 -26.76
C ARG A 21 15.10 29.88 -25.82
N LYS A 22 14.70 31.15 -25.66
CA LYS A 22 13.55 31.50 -24.82
C LYS A 22 12.23 31.06 -25.46
N VAL A 23 12.10 31.15 -26.79
CA VAL A 23 10.93 30.65 -27.53
C VAL A 23 10.84 29.12 -27.47
N GLU A 24 11.95 28.38 -27.57
CA GLU A 24 11.96 26.92 -27.42
C GLU A 24 11.54 26.49 -26.02
N SER A 25 12.13 27.07 -24.97
CA SER A 25 11.75 26.76 -23.57
C SER A 25 10.27 27.08 -23.30
N ILE A 26 9.77 28.20 -23.83
CA ILE A 26 8.37 28.59 -23.68
C ILE A 26 7.44 27.68 -24.51
N ARG A 27 7.87 27.26 -25.71
CA ARG A 27 7.10 26.36 -26.58
C ARG A 27 6.99 24.95 -25.98
N GLU A 28 8.07 24.43 -25.41
CA GLU A 28 8.08 23.16 -24.66
C GLU A 28 7.14 23.22 -23.44
N ASP A 29 7.08 24.35 -22.75
CA ASP A 29 6.29 24.50 -21.52
C ASP A 29 4.81 24.88 -21.74
N LEU A 30 4.46 25.58 -22.84
CA LEU A 30 3.15 26.23 -23.01
C LEU A 30 2.43 25.93 -24.32
N GLY A 31 3.09 25.37 -25.34
CA GLY A 31 2.48 24.95 -26.62
C GLY A 31 1.93 26.06 -27.54
N LYS A 32 1.50 27.22 -27.03
CA LYS A 32 0.94 28.35 -27.80
C LYS A 32 1.35 29.72 -27.23
N VAL A 33 2.58 30.17 -27.54
CA VAL A 33 3.01 31.57 -27.30
C VAL A 33 3.64 32.19 -28.57
N GLY A 34 3.58 31.48 -29.70
CA GLY A 34 4.19 31.87 -30.96
C GLY A 34 3.79 33.24 -31.54
N PRO A 35 2.51 33.67 -31.50
CA PRO A 35 2.09 34.89 -32.20
C PRO A 35 2.63 36.18 -31.57
N VAL A 36 2.58 36.29 -30.24
CA VAL A 36 2.92 37.55 -29.53
C VAL A 36 4.43 37.79 -29.52
N ILE A 37 5.24 36.72 -29.46
CA ILE A 37 6.71 36.85 -29.52
C ILE A 37 7.17 37.12 -30.95
N ALA A 38 6.49 36.60 -31.98
CA ALA A 38 6.84 36.84 -33.38
C ALA A 38 6.74 38.32 -33.76
N ASP A 39 5.67 39.01 -33.35
CA ASP A 39 5.50 40.44 -33.62
C ASP A 39 6.57 41.29 -32.90
N GLN A 40 6.90 40.95 -31.66
CA GLN A 40 7.94 41.66 -30.90
C GLN A 40 9.36 41.42 -31.44
N VAL A 41 9.63 40.23 -31.98
CA VAL A 41 10.89 39.91 -32.66
C VAL A 41 10.97 40.67 -33.99
N GLN A 42 9.87 40.78 -34.73
CA GLN A 42 9.81 41.58 -35.96
C GLN A 42 10.04 43.08 -35.68
N GLU A 43 9.47 43.63 -34.62
CA GLU A 43 9.71 45.02 -34.20
C GLU A 43 11.16 45.27 -33.77
N ALA A 44 11.78 44.28 -33.13
CA ALA A 44 13.19 44.34 -32.73
C ALA A 44 14.14 44.29 -33.95
N MET A 45 13.84 43.44 -34.94
CA MET A 45 14.57 43.36 -36.21
C MET A 45 14.48 44.65 -37.04
N LEU A 46 13.39 45.42 -36.89
CA LEU A 46 13.21 46.72 -37.55
C LEU A 46 13.83 47.89 -36.76
N GLY A 47 14.58 47.61 -35.68
CA GLY A 47 15.24 48.63 -34.86
C GLY A 47 14.28 49.50 -34.03
N ARG A 48 12.99 49.16 -34.00
CA ARG A 48 11.95 49.92 -33.27
C ARG A 48 11.90 49.59 -31.79
N ARG A 49 12.60 48.52 -31.38
CA ARG A 49 12.56 47.98 -30.03
C ARG A 49 13.88 47.28 -29.67
N SER A 50 14.41 47.54 -28.47
CA SER A 50 15.65 46.93 -27.97
C SER A 50 15.44 45.84 -26.91
N ARG A 51 14.23 45.68 -26.37
CA ARG A 51 13.90 44.67 -25.33
C ARG A 51 12.55 44.02 -25.58
N LEU A 52 12.50 42.69 -25.50
CA LEU A 52 11.27 41.89 -25.53
C LEU A 52 10.50 42.06 -24.21
N ASP A 53 9.22 42.43 -24.26
CA ASP A 53 8.37 42.54 -23.07
C ASP A 53 7.39 41.38 -23.05
N THR A 54 7.72 40.40 -22.21
CA THR A 54 6.97 39.15 -22.07
C THR A 54 6.19 39.09 -20.77
N LYS A 55 6.21 40.15 -19.93
CA LYS A 55 5.61 40.12 -18.59
C LYS A 55 4.11 39.85 -18.60
N GLN A 56 3.39 40.44 -19.55
CA GLN A 56 1.94 40.24 -19.68
C GLN A 56 1.60 38.81 -20.12
N SER A 57 2.33 38.26 -21.09
CA SER A 57 2.15 36.88 -21.54
C SER A 57 2.59 35.85 -20.49
N GLU A 58 3.65 36.14 -19.73
CA GLU A 58 4.10 35.32 -18.60
C GLU A 58 3.06 35.34 -17.46
N ALA A 59 2.43 36.48 -17.16
CA ALA A 59 1.36 36.61 -16.16
C ALA A 59 0.07 35.89 -16.57
N GLU A 60 -0.34 36.00 -17.84
CA GLU A 60 -1.50 35.26 -18.38
C GLU A 60 -1.25 33.75 -18.45
N SER A 61 0.01 33.34 -18.63
CA SER A 61 0.41 31.93 -18.68
C SER A 61 0.70 31.31 -17.32
N GLU A 62 0.93 32.10 -16.27
CA GLU A 62 1.21 31.63 -14.91
C GLU A 62 0.11 30.71 -14.33
N PRO A 63 -1.20 31.05 -14.40
CA PRO A 63 -2.25 30.15 -13.92
C PRO A 63 -2.32 28.86 -14.74
N VAL A 64 -2.11 28.95 -16.06
CA VAL A 64 -2.08 27.78 -16.95
C VAL A 64 -0.89 26.86 -16.64
N ARG A 65 0.30 27.42 -16.38
CA ARG A 65 1.46 26.65 -15.91
C ARG A 65 1.22 25.99 -14.55
N LYS A 66 0.59 26.70 -13.61
CA LYS A 66 0.23 26.13 -12.30
C LYS A 66 -0.73 24.96 -12.46
N LEU A 67 -1.74 25.08 -13.33
CA LEU A 67 -2.68 24.00 -13.65
C LEU A 67 -1.98 22.79 -14.29
N PHE A 68 -1.17 22.99 -15.34
CA PHE A 68 -0.43 21.88 -15.95
C PHE A 68 0.56 21.22 -15.00
N LYS A 69 1.23 22.00 -14.14
CA LYS A 69 2.09 21.46 -13.09
C LYS A 69 1.28 20.61 -12.11
N PHE A 70 0.11 21.09 -11.68
CA PHE A 70 -0.80 20.36 -10.82
C PHE A 70 -1.28 19.06 -11.48
N GLU A 71 -1.74 19.09 -12.73
CA GLU A 71 -2.14 17.90 -13.49
C GLU A 71 -1.00 16.88 -13.60
N ARG A 72 0.21 17.35 -13.91
CA ARG A 72 1.40 16.50 -14.00
C ARG A 72 1.75 15.88 -12.66
N ASP A 73 1.70 16.65 -11.58
CA ASP A 73 2.03 16.18 -10.24
C ASP A 73 0.93 15.22 -9.73
N LEU A 74 -0.34 15.47 -10.02
CA LEU A 74 -1.45 14.55 -9.78
C LEU A 74 -1.29 13.25 -10.55
N ALA A 75 -0.96 13.31 -11.84
CA ALA A 75 -0.71 12.12 -12.66
C ALA A 75 0.46 11.28 -12.12
N LYS A 76 1.53 11.93 -11.66
CA LYS A 76 2.66 11.25 -10.98
C LYS A 76 2.22 10.56 -9.69
N GLN A 77 1.41 11.23 -8.87
CA GLN A 77 0.88 10.65 -7.63
C GLN A 77 -0.03 9.45 -7.92
N ILE A 78 -0.97 9.58 -8.87
CA ILE A 78 -1.84 8.48 -9.30
C ILE A 78 -1.02 7.29 -9.77
N LYS A 79 0.01 7.53 -10.59
CA LYS A 79 0.92 6.46 -11.05
C LYS A 79 1.64 5.79 -9.89
N ALA A 80 2.24 6.56 -8.97
CA ALA A 80 2.93 6.02 -7.80
C ALA A 80 2.01 5.18 -6.90
N LEU A 81 0.77 5.64 -6.67
CA LEU A 81 -0.24 4.89 -5.91
C LEU A 81 -0.68 3.61 -6.63
N THR A 82 -0.82 3.67 -7.96
CA THR A 82 -1.17 2.51 -8.78
C THR A 82 -0.05 1.47 -8.80
N ASP A 83 1.21 1.90 -8.92
CA ASP A 83 2.38 1.02 -8.88
C ASP A 83 2.48 0.36 -7.49
N LYS A 84 2.31 1.13 -6.41
CA LYS A 84 2.27 0.61 -5.04
C LYS A 84 1.13 -0.40 -4.81
N LEU A 85 -0.04 -0.15 -5.39
CA LEU A 85 -1.17 -1.10 -5.32
C LEU A 85 -0.82 -2.42 -6.01
N HIS A 86 -0.24 -2.38 -7.22
CA HIS A 86 0.16 -3.58 -7.94
C HIS A 86 1.28 -4.34 -7.24
N GLU A 87 2.26 -3.63 -6.69
CA GLU A 87 3.33 -4.21 -5.88
C GLU A 87 2.75 -4.92 -4.65
N THR A 88 1.91 -4.23 -3.87
CA THR A 88 1.27 -4.80 -2.68
C THR A 88 0.43 -6.04 -3.02
N LYS A 89 -0.33 -6.01 -4.12
CA LYS A 89 -1.10 -7.18 -4.59
C LYS A 89 -0.20 -8.38 -4.89
N ARG A 90 0.94 -8.16 -5.56
CA ARG A 90 1.90 -9.23 -5.89
C ARG A 90 2.60 -9.76 -4.64
N GLU A 91 3.06 -8.88 -3.76
CA GLU A 91 3.76 -9.26 -2.53
C GLU A 91 2.87 -10.08 -1.59
N LEU A 92 1.63 -9.64 -1.40
CA LEU A 92 0.64 -10.31 -0.54
C LEU A 92 -0.14 -11.42 -1.25
N ARG A 93 0.15 -11.67 -2.54
CA ARG A 93 -0.52 -12.68 -3.40
C ARG A 93 -2.05 -12.55 -3.36
N LEU A 94 -2.55 -11.32 -3.47
CA LEU A 94 -3.98 -10.98 -3.39
C LEU A 94 -4.70 -11.20 -4.73
N ASP A 95 -4.45 -12.34 -5.35
CA ASP A 95 -5.14 -12.75 -6.57
C ASP A 95 -6.56 -13.22 -6.22
N PRO A 96 -7.56 -12.98 -7.10
CA PRO A 96 -8.95 -13.38 -6.86
C PRO A 96 -9.10 -14.86 -6.48
N GLU A 97 -8.31 -15.73 -7.10
CA GLU A 97 -8.28 -17.17 -6.86
C GLU A 97 -7.82 -17.50 -5.43
N ASN A 98 -6.79 -16.80 -4.93
CA ASN A 98 -6.27 -17.02 -3.59
C ASN A 98 -7.27 -16.55 -2.53
N VAL A 99 -7.93 -15.40 -2.76
CA VAL A 99 -8.98 -14.91 -1.84
C VAL A 99 -10.17 -15.88 -1.80
N ARG A 100 -10.58 -16.42 -2.97
CA ARG A 100 -11.61 -17.46 -3.04
C ARG A 100 -11.21 -18.71 -2.26
N GLN A 101 -9.99 -19.24 -2.49
CA GLN A 101 -9.49 -20.42 -1.79
C GLN A 101 -9.48 -20.24 -0.27
N VAL A 102 -9.09 -19.06 0.22
CA VAL A 102 -9.14 -18.73 1.65
C VAL A 102 -10.57 -18.82 2.20
N VAL A 103 -11.56 -18.34 1.45
CA VAL A 103 -12.97 -18.44 1.83
C VAL A 103 -13.45 -19.89 1.83
N GLU A 104 -13.14 -20.64 0.77
CA GLU A 104 -13.51 -22.07 0.63
C GLU A 104 -12.97 -22.91 1.79
N VAL A 105 -11.66 -22.80 2.09
CA VAL A 105 -11.04 -23.53 3.20
C VAL A 105 -11.66 -23.14 4.54
N ALA A 106 -11.96 -21.85 4.75
CA ALA A 106 -12.58 -21.42 6.00
C ALA A 106 -14.02 -21.94 6.17
N LEU A 107 -14.81 -21.99 5.09
CA LEU A 107 -16.16 -22.54 5.11
C LEU A 107 -16.12 -24.04 5.45
N GLU A 108 -15.23 -24.79 4.81
CA GLU A 108 -14.99 -26.20 5.12
C GLU A 108 -14.63 -26.40 6.60
N LEU A 109 -13.68 -25.60 7.11
CA LEU A 109 -13.23 -25.66 8.50
C LEU A 109 -14.35 -25.34 9.51
N ALA A 110 -15.24 -24.44 9.12
CA ALA A 110 -16.42 -24.03 9.88
C ALA A 110 -17.60 -25.01 9.77
N GLY A 111 -17.52 -26.03 8.90
CA GLY A 111 -18.62 -26.95 8.61
C GLY A 111 -19.79 -26.29 7.88
N GLN A 112 -19.50 -25.22 7.14
CA GLN A 112 -20.48 -24.47 6.35
C GLN A 112 -20.53 -25.00 4.91
N PRO A 113 -21.66 -24.83 4.19
CA PRO A 113 -21.72 -25.18 2.79
C PRO A 113 -20.76 -24.32 1.96
N GLY A 114 -20.10 -24.95 0.98
CA GLY A 114 -19.16 -24.29 0.07
C GLY A 114 -19.83 -23.37 -0.95
N LEU A 115 -19.04 -22.55 -1.62
CA LEU A 115 -19.54 -21.65 -2.66
C LEU A 115 -20.08 -22.43 -3.86
N GLU A 116 -21.24 -22.05 -4.38
CA GLU A 116 -21.86 -22.68 -5.54
C GLU A 116 -21.52 -21.91 -6.82
N GLU A 117 -21.16 -22.57 -7.91
CA GLU A 117 -20.97 -21.88 -9.19
C GLU A 117 -22.31 -21.32 -9.71
N ALA A 118 -22.31 -20.05 -10.11
CA ALA A 118 -23.49 -19.37 -10.62
C ALA A 118 -23.31 -18.94 -12.08
N LYS A 119 -24.39 -19.01 -12.86
CA LYS A 119 -24.43 -18.50 -14.23
C LYS A 119 -24.92 -17.07 -14.23
N LEU A 120 -24.22 -16.20 -14.96
CA LEU A 120 -24.61 -14.81 -15.17
C LEU A 120 -24.36 -14.44 -16.63
N PRO A 121 -25.41 -14.10 -17.41
CA PRO A 121 -25.26 -13.68 -18.80
C PRO A 121 -24.23 -12.55 -18.96
N GLY A 122 -23.33 -12.70 -19.94
CA GLY A 122 -22.24 -11.75 -20.18
C GLY A 122 -20.99 -11.96 -19.33
N LEU A 123 -21.02 -12.87 -18.33
CA LEU A 123 -19.88 -13.15 -17.46
C LEU A 123 -19.53 -14.65 -17.38
N TRP A 124 -20.54 -15.52 -17.25
CA TRP A 124 -20.39 -16.97 -17.20
C TRP A 124 -21.68 -17.71 -17.62
N PRO A 125 -21.63 -18.72 -18.51
CA PRO A 125 -20.44 -19.32 -19.14
C PRO A 125 -19.82 -18.43 -20.24
N ASP A 126 -18.49 -18.39 -20.30
CA ASP A 126 -17.70 -17.67 -21.33
C ASP A 126 -16.72 -18.66 -21.98
N PRO A 127 -16.77 -18.88 -23.31
CA PRO A 127 -15.86 -19.81 -24.01
C PRO A 127 -14.38 -19.43 -23.87
N LYS A 128 -14.05 -18.19 -23.49
CA LYS A 128 -12.66 -17.75 -23.27
C LYS A 128 -12.14 -18.09 -21.87
N ARG A 129 -13.00 -18.44 -20.92
CA ARG A 129 -12.63 -18.68 -19.52
C ARG A 129 -12.65 -20.18 -19.20
N LYS A 130 -11.59 -20.66 -18.55
CA LYS A 130 -11.47 -22.07 -18.14
C LYS A 130 -12.20 -22.38 -16.83
N THR A 131 -12.42 -21.38 -15.99
CA THR A 131 -12.96 -21.54 -14.63
C THR A 131 -14.10 -20.55 -14.38
N CYS A 132 -15.08 -20.97 -13.58
CA CYS A 132 -16.19 -20.11 -13.18
C CYS A 132 -15.67 -18.97 -12.29
N PRO A 133 -15.99 -17.69 -12.60
CA PRO A 133 -15.62 -16.54 -11.78
C PRO A 133 -16.76 -16.02 -10.89
N VAL A 134 -17.94 -16.65 -10.96
CA VAL A 134 -19.20 -16.15 -10.40
C VAL A 134 -19.77 -17.20 -9.46
N PHE A 135 -20.02 -16.83 -8.22
CA PHE A 135 -20.42 -17.77 -7.18
C PHE A 135 -21.71 -17.32 -6.49
N ARG A 136 -22.53 -18.25 -6.02
CA ARG A 136 -23.64 -17.98 -5.12
C ARG A 136 -23.21 -18.38 -3.71
N LEU A 137 -23.54 -17.53 -2.75
CA LEU A 137 -23.43 -17.88 -1.33
C LEU A 137 -24.64 -18.75 -0.94
N PRO A 138 -24.45 -20.01 -0.54
CA PRO A 138 -25.53 -20.78 0.04
C PRO A 138 -25.98 -20.19 1.37
N ALA A 139 -27.13 -20.64 1.89
CA ALA A 139 -27.56 -20.28 3.23
C ALA A 139 -26.55 -20.81 4.26
N LEU A 140 -25.83 -19.89 4.90
CA LEU A 140 -24.91 -20.21 5.99
C LEU A 140 -25.68 -20.28 7.31
N SER A 141 -25.07 -20.85 8.35
CA SER A 141 -25.71 -21.04 9.66
C SER A 141 -25.03 -20.25 10.79
N GLY A 142 -25.83 -19.83 11.78
CA GLY A 142 -25.35 -19.21 13.00
C GLY A 142 -24.70 -17.84 12.72
N SER A 143 -23.52 -17.58 13.29
CA SER A 143 -22.84 -16.29 13.11
C SER A 143 -22.51 -15.96 11.65
N TRP A 144 -22.46 -16.96 10.77
CA TRP A 144 -22.13 -16.81 9.36
C TRP A 144 -23.30 -16.33 8.49
N GLU A 145 -24.55 -16.39 8.98
CA GLU A 145 -25.73 -15.91 8.24
C GLU A 145 -25.57 -14.45 7.80
N SER A 146 -25.02 -13.65 8.70
CA SER A 146 -24.72 -12.24 8.48
C SER A 146 -23.70 -11.95 7.35
N CYS A 147 -23.01 -12.96 6.84
CA CYS A 147 -22.17 -12.79 5.63
C CYS A 147 -22.99 -12.53 4.36
N ALA A 148 -24.30 -12.82 4.39
CA ALA A 148 -25.23 -12.53 3.30
C ALA A 148 -25.75 -11.08 3.32
N ASP A 149 -25.45 -10.31 4.37
CA ASP A 149 -25.87 -8.92 4.49
C ASP A 149 -25.31 -8.08 3.32
N GLY A 150 -26.20 -7.40 2.61
CA GLY A 150 -25.84 -6.56 1.46
C GLY A 150 -25.71 -7.30 0.11
N LEU A 151 -25.92 -8.62 0.09
CA LEU A 151 -25.96 -9.37 -1.19
C LEU A 151 -27.24 -9.12 -1.98
N ALA A 152 -28.36 -8.93 -1.29
CA ALA A 152 -29.63 -8.56 -1.91
C ALA A 152 -29.50 -7.23 -2.64
N ASP A 153 -30.09 -7.15 -3.83
CA ASP A 153 -30.25 -5.89 -4.52
C ASP A 153 -31.17 -4.95 -3.71
N PRO A 154 -30.82 -3.66 -3.54
CA PRO A 154 -31.64 -2.73 -2.77
C PRO A 154 -33.08 -2.54 -3.29
N TYR A 155 -33.31 -2.76 -4.59
CA TYR A 155 -34.59 -2.52 -5.24
C TYR A 155 -35.39 -3.80 -5.40
N ASP A 156 -34.79 -4.87 -5.94
CA ASP A 156 -35.52 -6.11 -6.26
C ASP A 156 -35.37 -7.23 -5.23
N GLN A 157 -34.54 -7.02 -4.20
CA GLN A 157 -34.25 -7.96 -3.11
C GLN A 157 -33.71 -9.32 -3.56
N LYS A 158 -33.32 -9.49 -4.83
CA LYS A 158 -32.72 -10.74 -5.30
C LYS A 158 -31.27 -10.80 -4.84
N ILE A 159 -30.88 -11.98 -4.35
CA ILE A 159 -29.50 -12.25 -3.94
C ILE A 159 -28.61 -12.24 -5.18
N ARG A 160 -27.71 -11.26 -5.25
CA ARG A 160 -26.74 -11.13 -6.34
C ARG A 160 -25.58 -12.10 -6.14
N PRO A 161 -25.07 -12.71 -7.21
CA PRO A 161 -23.88 -13.55 -7.12
C PRO A 161 -22.61 -12.76 -6.75
N LEU A 162 -21.67 -13.48 -6.18
CA LEU A 162 -20.36 -13.05 -5.72
C LEU A 162 -19.33 -13.14 -6.85
N VAL A 163 -18.42 -12.17 -6.88
CA VAL A 163 -17.19 -12.21 -7.68
C VAL A 163 -16.01 -11.79 -6.80
N PHE A 164 -14.84 -12.38 -7.03
CA PHE A 164 -13.60 -12.00 -6.32
C PHE A 164 -12.72 -11.06 -7.15
N ASP A 165 -12.88 -11.06 -8.48
CA ASP A 165 -12.13 -10.18 -9.38
C ASP A 165 -12.79 -8.80 -9.47
N HIS A 166 -12.00 -7.78 -9.12
CA HIS A 166 -12.41 -6.38 -9.17
C HIS A 166 -12.84 -5.94 -10.56
N ASN A 167 -12.19 -6.44 -11.61
CA ASN A 167 -12.49 -6.07 -13.00
C ASN A 167 -13.89 -6.50 -13.43
N LEU A 168 -14.41 -7.59 -12.85
CA LEU A 168 -15.74 -8.12 -13.18
C LEU A 168 -16.86 -7.35 -12.49
N SER A 169 -16.56 -6.73 -11.35
CA SER A 169 -17.51 -5.91 -10.60
C SER A 169 -17.63 -4.48 -11.13
N LYS A 170 -16.62 -3.99 -11.85
CA LYS A 170 -16.55 -2.60 -12.30
C LYS A 170 -17.67 -2.29 -13.31
N GLY A 171 -18.63 -1.48 -12.90
CA GLY A 171 -19.77 -1.07 -13.73
C GLY A 171 -20.85 -2.13 -13.91
N ASN A 172 -20.79 -3.24 -13.15
CA ASN A 172 -21.81 -4.29 -13.18
C ASN A 172 -22.57 -4.35 -11.85
N PRO A 173 -23.82 -3.84 -11.77
CA PRO A 173 -24.60 -3.80 -10.54
C PRO A 173 -25.14 -5.18 -10.12
N ASN A 174 -25.13 -6.15 -11.04
CA ASN A 174 -25.72 -7.49 -10.85
C ASN A 174 -24.80 -8.45 -10.08
N VAL A 175 -23.60 -8.00 -9.69
CA VAL A 175 -22.63 -8.81 -8.93
C VAL A 175 -22.17 -8.06 -7.70
N VAL A 176 -21.80 -8.81 -6.66
CA VAL A 176 -21.21 -8.26 -5.45
C VAL A 176 -19.73 -8.64 -5.39
N LEU A 177 -18.88 -7.63 -5.26
CA LEU A 177 -17.46 -7.84 -5.07
C LEU A 177 -17.17 -8.29 -3.64
N VAL A 178 -16.60 -9.48 -3.51
CA VAL A 178 -16.07 -10.00 -2.25
C VAL A 178 -14.63 -9.52 -2.10
N HIS A 179 -14.47 -8.29 -1.64
CA HIS A 179 -13.16 -7.69 -1.36
C HIS A 179 -12.64 -8.08 0.04
N LEU A 180 -11.40 -7.72 0.37
CA LEU A 180 -10.77 -8.08 1.65
C LEU A 180 -11.54 -7.62 2.88
N ASN A 181 -12.26 -6.49 2.79
CA ASN A 181 -13.06 -5.95 3.89
C ASN A 181 -14.53 -6.43 3.85
N HIS A 182 -14.89 -7.33 2.94
CA HIS A 182 -16.18 -7.99 2.94
C HIS A 182 -16.29 -8.90 4.17
N ARG A 183 -17.47 -8.95 4.80
CA ARG A 183 -17.69 -9.69 6.05
C ARG A 183 -17.31 -11.17 5.94
N LEU A 184 -17.69 -11.82 4.84
CA LEU A 184 -17.28 -13.20 4.51
C LEU A 184 -15.76 -13.39 4.61
N VAL A 185 -14.97 -12.54 3.94
CA VAL A 185 -13.50 -12.64 3.94
C VAL A 185 -12.92 -12.33 5.33
N GLN A 186 -13.43 -11.30 6.00
CA GLN A 186 -13.00 -10.93 7.35
C GLN A 186 -13.25 -12.07 8.35
N MET A 187 -14.41 -12.74 8.27
CA MET A 187 -14.73 -13.89 9.10
C MET A 187 -13.85 -15.10 8.78
N SER A 188 -13.65 -15.41 7.49
CA SER A 188 -12.74 -16.47 7.05
C SER A 188 -11.31 -16.26 7.56
N LEU A 189 -10.75 -15.06 7.37
CA LEU A 189 -9.41 -14.71 7.84
C LEU A 189 -9.30 -14.74 9.37
N ARG A 190 -10.34 -14.28 10.08
CA ARG A 190 -10.36 -14.33 11.54
C ARG A 190 -10.35 -15.76 12.06
N LEU A 191 -11.16 -16.66 11.47
CA LEU A 191 -11.21 -18.07 11.85
C LEU A 191 -9.85 -18.75 11.59
N LEU A 192 -9.33 -18.65 10.37
CA LEU A 192 -8.06 -19.28 10.00
C LEU A 192 -6.91 -18.79 10.87
N ARG A 193 -6.86 -17.48 11.14
CA ARG A 193 -5.85 -16.91 12.04
C ARG A 193 -5.99 -17.45 13.46
N ALA A 194 -7.20 -17.59 14.00
CA ALA A 194 -7.40 -18.15 15.33
C ALA A 194 -6.86 -19.58 15.41
N GLU A 195 -7.18 -20.41 14.42
CA GLU A 195 -6.74 -21.81 14.35
C GLU A 195 -5.22 -21.98 14.25
N VAL A 196 -4.52 -21.05 13.57
CA VAL A 196 -3.05 -21.03 13.51
C VAL A 196 -2.41 -20.84 14.89
N TRP A 197 -3.04 -20.05 15.77
CA TRP A 197 -2.52 -19.70 17.09
C TRP A 197 -3.16 -20.50 18.25
N SER A 198 -4.06 -21.45 17.94
CA SER A 198 -4.71 -22.28 18.95
C SER A 198 -3.68 -23.08 19.77
N PRO A 199 -3.77 -23.10 21.11
CA PRO A 199 -2.87 -23.88 21.97
C PRO A 199 -2.94 -25.38 21.69
N GLU A 200 -1.85 -26.09 21.99
CA GLU A 200 -1.83 -27.56 21.97
C GLU A 200 -2.80 -28.11 23.03
N GLY A 201 -3.73 -28.99 22.65
CA GLY A 201 -4.74 -29.57 23.54
C GLY A 201 -6.21 -29.19 23.24
N GLN A 202 -6.45 -28.14 22.44
CA GLN A 202 -7.76 -27.95 21.79
C GLN A 202 -7.83 -28.76 20.49
N LYS A 203 -9.03 -29.10 20.00
CA LYS A 203 -9.23 -29.78 18.71
C LYS A 203 -8.77 -28.87 17.57
N LYS A 204 -7.46 -28.84 17.29
CA LYS A 204 -6.87 -28.11 16.16
C LYS A 204 -7.42 -28.70 14.88
N LYS A 205 -8.03 -27.86 14.05
CA LYS A 205 -8.54 -28.28 12.74
C LYS A 205 -7.54 -28.04 11.60
N LEU A 206 -6.45 -27.32 11.87
CA LEU A 206 -5.38 -27.04 10.90
C LEU A 206 -4.04 -27.66 11.31
N ASN A 207 -3.41 -28.32 10.34
CA ASN A 207 -2.04 -28.79 10.45
C ASN A 207 -1.07 -27.66 10.08
N ARG A 208 -0.05 -27.44 10.91
CA ARG A 208 0.99 -26.41 10.70
C ARG A 208 2.20 -26.91 9.91
N VAL A 209 2.19 -28.20 9.57
CA VAL A 209 3.21 -28.85 8.74
C VAL A 209 2.51 -29.44 7.53
N THR A 210 3.02 -29.15 6.34
CA THR A 210 2.53 -29.71 5.08
C THR A 210 3.70 -30.18 4.23
N ALA A 211 3.45 -31.13 3.34
CA ALA A 211 4.40 -31.60 2.35
C ALA A 211 3.74 -31.54 0.98
N ARG A 212 4.39 -30.88 0.02
CA ARG A 212 3.87 -30.62 -1.32
C ARG A 212 4.83 -31.16 -2.36
N VAL A 213 4.29 -31.72 -3.44
CA VAL A 213 5.09 -32.19 -4.56
C VAL A 213 5.51 -31.01 -5.44
N VAL A 214 6.76 -31.01 -5.88
CA VAL A 214 7.32 -30.05 -6.83
C VAL A 214 7.85 -30.78 -8.07
N PRO A 215 7.79 -30.16 -9.26
CA PRO A 215 8.43 -30.71 -10.45
C PRO A 215 9.94 -30.92 -10.24
N ASP A 216 10.49 -32.01 -10.78
CA ASP A 216 11.92 -32.36 -10.65
C ASP A 216 12.85 -31.31 -11.31
N SER A 217 12.32 -30.51 -12.23
CA SER A 217 13.04 -29.40 -12.85
C SER A 217 13.29 -28.23 -11.90
N ALA A 218 12.47 -28.09 -10.85
CA ALA A 218 12.54 -26.97 -9.92
C ALA A 218 13.44 -27.25 -8.71
N LEU A 219 13.43 -28.49 -8.22
CA LEU A 219 14.24 -28.91 -7.07
C LEU A 219 14.79 -30.31 -7.30
N GLN A 220 16.11 -30.44 -7.11
CA GLN A 220 16.77 -31.75 -7.16
C GLN A 220 16.63 -32.48 -5.81
N HIS A 221 16.75 -31.76 -4.71
CA HIS A 221 16.73 -32.35 -3.37
C HIS A 221 15.43 -31.98 -2.64
N LEU A 222 15.14 -32.73 -1.57
CA LEU A 222 14.11 -32.36 -0.61
C LEU A 222 14.41 -30.96 -0.09
N ALA A 223 13.42 -30.08 -0.02
CA ALA A 223 13.57 -28.79 0.62
C ALA A 223 12.54 -28.57 1.72
N VAL A 224 12.86 -27.67 2.65
CA VAL A 224 11.99 -27.28 3.74
C VAL A 224 11.99 -25.77 3.86
N VAL A 225 10.79 -25.20 3.97
CA VAL A 225 10.58 -23.77 4.15
C VAL A 225 9.74 -23.57 5.39
N ALA A 226 10.26 -22.81 6.34
CA ALA A 226 9.53 -22.37 7.51
C ALA A 226 9.04 -20.94 7.31
N HIS A 227 7.82 -20.70 7.78
CA HIS A 227 7.16 -19.42 7.80
C HIS A 227 7.04 -18.95 9.24
N ALA A 228 7.35 -17.69 9.51
CA ALA A 228 7.23 -17.10 10.83
C ALA A 228 6.65 -15.68 10.75
N ARG A 229 5.92 -15.29 11.79
CA ARG A 229 5.42 -13.93 11.97
C ARG A 229 6.49 -13.13 12.69
N LEU A 230 6.96 -12.06 12.05
CA LEU A 230 7.86 -11.07 12.63
C LEU A 230 7.02 -9.87 13.10
N VAL A 231 7.12 -9.56 14.38
CA VAL A 231 6.50 -8.37 14.98
C VAL A 231 7.62 -7.48 15.53
N VAL A 232 7.70 -6.25 15.01
CA VAL A 232 8.63 -5.24 15.53
C VAL A 232 7.86 -4.28 16.41
N ILE A 233 8.29 -4.17 17.66
CA ILE A 233 7.65 -3.38 18.72
C ILE A 233 8.55 -2.18 19.03
N GLY A 234 7.96 -1.00 19.16
CA GLY A 234 8.63 0.25 19.49
C GLY A 234 8.85 0.45 20.99
N GLY A 235 9.46 1.58 21.33
CA GLY A 235 9.74 1.95 22.73
C GLY A 235 8.48 2.15 23.59
N ASP A 236 7.35 2.44 22.95
CA ASP A 236 6.02 2.61 23.57
C ASP A 236 5.22 1.29 23.68
N SER A 237 5.86 0.15 23.40
CA SER A 237 5.21 -1.17 23.29
C SER A 237 4.15 -1.28 22.18
N GLN A 238 4.06 -0.31 21.28
CA GLN A 238 3.20 -0.41 20.11
C GLN A 238 3.91 -1.13 18.97
N ARG A 239 3.13 -1.76 18.11
CA ARG A 239 3.62 -2.47 16.93
C ARG A 239 3.97 -1.47 15.83
N LEU A 240 5.25 -1.40 15.47
CA LEU A 240 5.76 -0.57 14.38
C LEU A 240 5.67 -1.27 13.03
N HIS A 241 5.94 -2.58 13.00
CA HIS A 241 5.94 -3.38 11.78
C HIS A 241 5.45 -4.81 12.04
N GLU A 242 4.81 -5.40 11.05
CA GLU A 242 4.38 -6.79 11.07
C GLU A 242 4.51 -7.39 9.68
N GLU A 243 5.18 -8.54 9.58
CA GLU A 243 5.29 -9.28 8.32
C GLU A 243 5.38 -10.78 8.55
N ILE A 244 5.04 -11.56 7.52
CA ILE A 244 5.38 -12.98 7.47
C ILE A 244 6.73 -13.13 6.78
N ILE A 245 7.73 -13.58 7.52
CA ILE A 245 9.03 -13.96 6.98
C ILE A 245 9.04 -15.43 6.62
N SER A 246 9.87 -15.80 5.66
CA SER A 246 10.09 -17.19 5.28
C SER A 246 11.60 -17.43 5.15
N ALA A 247 12.04 -18.56 5.68
CA ALA A 247 13.41 -19.05 5.54
C ALA A 247 13.38 -20.55 5.28
N GLY A 248 14.29 -21.03 4.45
CA GLY A 248 14.30 -22.43 4.05
C GLY A 248 15.64 -22.84 3.46
N GLY A 249 15.72 -24.13 3.16
CA GLY A 249 16.90 -24.75 2.59
C GLY A 249 16.62 -26.15 2.07
N GLU A 250 17.62 -26.70 1.41
CA GLU A 250 17.63 -28.07 0.92
C GLU A 250 18.18 -29.03 1.97
N ILE A 251 17.68 -30.26 1.96
CA ILE A 251 18.15 -31.37 2.76
C ILE A 251 18.93 -32.30 1.82
N ARG A 252 20.26 -32.28 1.94
CA ARG A 252 21.18 -33.13 1.18
C ARG A 252 21.78 -34.16 2.11
N GLU A 253 21.56 -35.44 1.83
CA GLU A 253 22.08 -36.55 2.65
C GLU A 253 21.74 -36.41 4.15
N GLY A 254 20.56 -35.87 4.46
CA GLY A 254 20.12 -35.63 5.84
C GLY A 254 20.69 -34.39 6.52
N ARG A 255 21.48 -33.57 5.80
CA ARG A 255 22.00 -32.27 6.28
C ARG A 255 21.26 -31.11 5.64
N PHE A 256 20.94 -30.11 6.45
CA PHE A 256 20.27 -28.89 6.00
C PHE A 256 21.28 -27.88 5.45
N SER A 257 21.01 -27.35 4.26
CA SER A 257 21.75 -26.24 3.63
C SER A 257 20.76 -25.16 3.23
N ARG A 258 20.96 -23.92 3.70
CA ARG A 258 20.11 -22.77 3.36
C ARG A 258 20.10 -22.52 1.85
N PHE A 259 18.97 -22.03 1.34
CA PHE A 259 18.92 -21.51 -0.03
C PHE A 259 19.90 -20.34 -0.22
N GLY A 260 20.47 -20.24 -1.43
CA GLY A 260 21.44 -19.19 -1.75
C GLY A 260 20.77 -17.81 -1.88
N SER A 261 19.50 -17.78 -2.31
CA SER A 261 18.74 -16.53 -2.39
C SER A 261 17.27 -16.68 -2.00
N PHE A 262 16.65 -15.58 -1.58
CA PHE A 262 15.20 -15.54 -1.34
C PHE A 262 14.39 -15.79 -2.62
N LYS A 263 14.90 -15.36 -3.79
CA LYS A 263 14.26 -15.57 -5.09
C LYS A 263 14.17 -17.05 -5.45
N GLU A 264 15.23 -17.80 -5.20
CA GLU A 264 15.30 -19.25 -5.40
C GLU A 264 14.24 -19.98 -4.55
N MET A 265 14.15 -19.64 -3.26
CA MET A 265 13.12 -20.20 -2.36
C MET A 265 11.70 -19.85 -2.82
N GLN A 266 11.45 -18.60 -3.25
CA GLN A 266 10.15 -18.17 -3.77
C GLN A 266 9.79 -18.89 -5.07
N ALA A 267 10.75 -19.08 -5.97
CA ALA A 267 10.55 -19.84 -7.19
C ALA A 267 10.14 -21.29 -6.88
N ALA A 268 10.84 -21.95 -5.94
CA ALA A 268 10.50 -23.29 -5.50
C ALA A 268 9.09 -23.40 -4.89
N LEU A 269 8.68 -22.42 -4.07
CA LEU A 269 7.32 -22.36 -3.52
C LEU A 269 6.25 -22.08 -4.57
N SER A 270 6.56 -21.30 -5.61
CA SER A 270 5.61 -20.89 -6.64
C SER A 270 5.18 -22.01 -7.57
N VAL A 271 6.03 -23.02 -7.75
CA VAL A 271 5.79 -24.19 -8.61
C VAL A 271 5.29 -25.41 -7.84
N ALA A 272 5.14 -25.30 -6.52
CA ALA A 272 4.60 -26.38 -5.70
C ALA A 272 3.14 -26.65 -6.06
N THR A 273 2.80 -27.92 -6.24
CA THR A 273 1.43 -28.38 -6.52
C THR A 273 0.66 -28.58 -5.23
N SER A 274 -0.66 -28.75 -5.30
CA SER A 274 -1.47 -29.14 -4.12
C SER A 274 -1.41 -30.65 -3.83
N GLU A 275 -0.60 -31.41 -4.58
CA GLU A 275 -0.46 -32.84 -4.39
C GLU A 275 0.42 -33.14 -3.16
N GLU A 276 -0.04 -34.08 -2.35
CA GLU A 276 0.73 -34.59 -1.21
C GLU A 276 1.60 -35.78 -1.65
N PRO A 277 2.80 -35.94 -1.06
CA PRO A 277 3.61 -37.14 -1.26
C PRO A 277 3.00 -38.36 -0.56
N SER A 278 3.48 -39.55 -0.90
CA SER A 278 3.00 -40.82 -0.33
C SER A 278 3.18 -40.88 1.20
N GLU A 279 2.38 -41.70 1.87
CA GLU A 279 2.48 -41.91 3.32
C GLU A 279 3.87 -42.42 3.75
N GLY A 280 4.55 -43.19 2.90
CA GLY A 280 5.93 -43.63 3.15
C GLY A 280 6.91 -42.47 3.21
N VAL A 281 6.78 -41.50 2.29
CA VAL A 281 7.58 -40.27 2.30
C VAL A 281 7.26 -39.42 3.52
N LYS A 282 5.98 -39.25 3.87
CA LYS A 282 5.57 -38.46 5.05
C LYS A 282 6.24 -38.99 6.32
N ARG A 283 6.29 -40.31 6.52
CA ARG A 283 7.00 -40.93 7.66
C ARG A 283 8.50 -40.61 7.65
N LYS A 284 9.17 -40.73 6.49
CA LYS A 284 10.59 -40.36 6.35
C LYS A 284 10.83 -38.89 6.69
N LEU A 285 9.93 -37.98 6.31
CA LEU A 285 10.03 -36.56 6.65
C LEU A 285 9.91 -36.32 8.15
N LEU A 286 9.00 -37.04 8.83
CA LEU A 286 8.88 -36.99 10.29
C LEU A 286 10.14 -37.49 10.99
N ASP A 287 10.77 -38.56 10.50
CA ASP A 287 12.03 -39.08 11.04
C ASP A 287 13.22 -38.12 10.83
N LEU A 288 13.18 -37.32 9.76
CA LEU A 288 14.19 -36.29 9.47
C LEU A 288 14.00 -35.00 10.28
N TRP A 289 12.80 -34.75 10.79
CA TRP A 289 12.47 -33.49 11.46
C TRP A 289 13.33 -33.20 12.70
N PRO A 290 13.55 -34.14 13.64
CA PRO A 290 14.39 -33.89 14.81
C PRO A 290 15.83 -33.46 14.47
N ARG A 291 16.35 -33.87 13.30
CA ARG A 291 17.72 -33.53 12.86
C ARG A 291 17.79 -32.18 12.14
N THR A 292 16.67 -31.66 11.68
CA THR A 292 16.62 -30.46 10.82
C THR A 292 15.96 -29.26 11.50
N ALA A 293 15.13 -29.48 12.52
CA ALA A 293 14.37 -28.43 13.22
C ALA A 293 15.26 -27.28 13.73
N ASP A 294 16.36 -27.60 14.43
CA ASP A 294 17.26 -26.58 14.98
C ASP A 294 17.93 -25.72 13.90
N ALA A 295 18.37 -26.35 12.81
CA ALA A 295 19.00 -25.65 11.69
C ALA A 295 18.00 -24.72 10.97
N ILE A 296 16.73 -25.13 10.88
CA ILE A 296 15.65 -24.31 10.32
C ILE A 296 15.32 -23.13 11.26
N HIS A 297 15.28 -23.36 12.57
CA HIS A 297 15.09 -22.30 13.56
C HIS A 297 16.19 -21.25 13.47
N GLN A 298 17.46 -21.68 13.37
CA GLN A 298 18.60 -20.78 13.19
C GLN A 298 18.52 -19.98 11.87
N ALA A 299 18.01 -20.60 10.80
CA ALA A 299 17.77 -19.91 9.54
C ALA A 299 16.69 -18.83 9.67
N LEU A 300 15.62 -19.10 10.43
CA LEU A 300 14.59 -18.09 10.76
C LEU A 300 15.14 -16.97 11.64
N ASP A 301 15.96 -17.27 12.65
CA ASP A 301 16.59 -16.26 13.52
C ASP A 301 17.50 -15.34 12.71
N THR A 302 18.30 -15.90 11.81
CA THR A 302 19.13 -15.08 10.90
C THR A 302 18.25 -14.20 10.03
N ARG A 303 17.18 -14.76 9.44
CA ARG A 303 16.25 -13.98 8.61
C ARG A 303 15.56 -12.86 9.39
N THR A 304 15.19 -13.12 10.64
CA THR A 304 14.64 -12.12 11.55
C THR A 304 15.61 -10.96 11.76
N ARG A 305 16.89 -11.24 12.01
CA ARG A 305 17.92 -10.21 12.18
C ARG A 305 18.11 -9.40 10.91
N ASP A 306 18.31 -10.06 9.78
CA ASP A 306 18.49 -9.41 8.47
C ASP A 306 17.31 -8.48 8.13
N ARG A 307 16.08 -8.92 8.38
CA ARG A 307 14.88 -8.11 8.14
C ARG A 307 14.74 -6.96 9.12
N THR A 308 15.01 -7.20 10.41
CA THR A 308 14.97 -6.13 11.42
C THR A 308 16.00 -5.05 11.10
N ASP A 309 17.21 -5.44 10.69
CA ASP A 309 18.26 -4.51 10.28
C ASP A 309 17.88 -3.73 9.03
N GLY A 310 17.28 -4.39 8.03
CA GLY A 310 16.75 -3.73 6.83
C GLY A 310 15.62 -2.73 7.12
N LEU A 311 14.82 -2.97 8.17
CA LEU A 311 13.71 -2.10 8.57
C LEU A 311 14.18 -0.86 9.34
N LYS A 312 15.37 -0.86 9.96
CA LYS A 312 15.85 0.28 10.78
C LYS A 312 15.81 1.61 10.02
N LYS A 313 16.28 1.61 8.77
CA LYS A 313 16.28 2.82 7.93
C LYS A 313 14.86 3.29 7.63
N MET A 314 13.98 2.38 7.22
CA MET A 314 12.57 2.69 6.92
C MET A 314 11.84 3.23 8.17
N LEU A 315 12.09 2.64 9.34
CA LEU A 315 11.51 3.08 10.61
C LEU A 315 12.02 4.47 11.01
N ALA A 316 13.30 4.76 10.79
CA ALA A 316 13.86 6.09 11.02
C ALA A 316 13.25 7.13 10.07
N GLU A 317 13.21 6.85 8.76
CA GLU A 317 12.56 7.73 7.76
C GLU A 317 11.08 7.97 8.09
N ARG A 318 10.38 6.93 8.59
CA ARG A 318 8.99 7.04 9.03
C ARG A 318 8.85 7.89 10.30
N SER A 319 9.76 7.75 11.27
CA SER A 319 9.80 8.58 12.47
C SER A 319 9.97 10.06 12.12
N ASP A 320 10.91 10.36 11.22
CA ASP A 320 11.20 11.73 10.79
C ASP A 320 10.01 12.32 10.03
N LYS A 321 9.37 11.50 9.17
CA LYS A 321 8.17 11.90 8.45
C LYS A 321 7.00 12.18 9.38
N GLU A 322 6.68 11.26 10.31
CA GLU A 322 5.57 11.45 11.26
C GLU A 322 5.80 12.71 12.14
N ALA A 323 7.05 12.97 12.56
CA ALA A 323 7.41 14.18 13.29
C ALA A 323 7.28 15.46 12.44
N ALA A 324 7.65 15.41 11.16
CA ALA A 324 7.48 16.54 10.24
C ALA A 324 6.00 16.80 9.92
N ASP A 325 5.20 15.75 9.72
CA ASP A 325 3.78 15.83 9.42
C ASP A 325 3.03 16.47 10.62
N ILE A 326 3.28 16.04 11.86
CA ILE A 326 2.64 16.66 13.04
C ILE A 326 3.07 18.12 13.23
N THR A 327 4.34 18.43 12.98
CA THR A 327 4.85 19.80 13.04
C THR A 327 4.13 20.68 12.02
N THR A 328 3.93 20.17 10.80
CA THR A 328 3.23 20.88 9.73
C THR A 328 1.78 21.14 10.12
N ILE A 329 1.04 20.11 10.55
CA ILE A 329 -0.36 20.22 10.97
C ILE A 329 -0.54 21.26 12.09
N LEU A 330 0.33 21.23 13.10
CA LEU A 330 0.25 22.16 14.22
C LEU A 330 0.67 23.59 13.84
N THR A 331 1.62 23.75 12.92
CA THR A 331 2.03 25.07 12.41
C THR A 331 0.96 25.68 11.49
N GLU A 332 0.28 24.86 10.69
CA GLU A 332 -0.88 25.28 9.90
C GLU A 332 -2.03 25.71 10.82
N LEU A 333 -2.29 24.95 11.89
CA LEU A 333 -3.26 25.34 12.92
C LEU A 333 -2.86 26.65 13.61
N GLU A 334 -1.58 26.82 13.95
CA GLU A 334 -1.05 28.06 14.54
C GLU A 334 -1.31 29.26 13.62
N THR A 335 -1.03 29.09 12.32
CA THR A 335 -1.22 30.13 11.31
C THR A 335 -2.70 30.46 11.16
N ALA A 336 -3.57 29.46 11.06
CA ALA A 336 -5.01 29.66 10.97
C ALA A 336 -5.59 30.40 12.18
N ILE A 337 -5.14 30.06 13.41
CA ILE A 337 -5.56 30.76 14.64
C ILE A 337 -5.04 32.20 14.64
N ARG A 338 -3.79 32.44 14.23
CA ARG A 338 -3.25 33.82 14.12
C ARG A 338 -4.03 34.65 13.12
N ASP A 339 -4.34 34.10 11.96
CA ASP A 339 -5.09 34.80 10.92
C ASP A 339 -6.50 35.13 11.40
N GLN A 340 -7.17 34.18 12.06
CA GLN A 340 -8.48 34.40 12.68
C GLN A 340 -8.44 35.48 13.77
N LEU A 341 -7.43 35.49 14.65
CA LEU A 341 -7.26 36.52 15.67
C LEU A 341 -6.86 37.89 15.10
N ASN A 342 -6.29 37.92 13.89
CA ASN A 342 -5.90 39.14 13.19
C ASN A 342 -6.99 39.73 12.31
N ASP A 343 -8.06 38.97 12.05
CA ASP A 343 -9.24 39.44 11.35
C ASP A 343 -9.84 40.65 12.10
N PRO A 344 -10.15 41.76 11.40
CA PRO A 344 -10.80 42.93 11.98
C PRO A 344 -12.00 42.60 12.87
N PHE A 345 -12.79 41.58 12.51
CA PHE A 345 -13.92 41.10 13.30
C PHE A 345 -13.53 40.67 14.72
N TYR A 346 -12.36 40.04 14.88
CA TYR A 346 -11.86 39.57 16.19
C TYR A 346 -10.99 40.61 16.91
N ARG A 347 -10.47 41.62 16.20
CA ARG A 347 -9.64 42.69 16.77
C ARG A 347 -10.46 43.83 17.38
N GLU A 348 -11.57 44.18 16.77
CA GLU A 348 -12.27 45.42 17.12
C GLU A 348 -13.14 45.31 18.38
N ASN A 349 -13.30 44.12 18.99
CA ASN A 349 -13.98 43.89 20.28
C ASN A 349 -15.37 44.59 20.41
N PHE A 350 -15.97 45.00 19.29
CA PHE A 350 -17.15 45.85 19.29
C PHE A 350 -18.11 45.38 18.20
N LEU A 351 -18.98 44.46 18.58
CA LEU A 351 -20.18 44.13 17.81
C LEU A 351 -21.36 44.87 18.44
N PRO A 352 -21.76 46.03 17.89
CA PRO A 352 -22.98 46.69 18.34
C PRO A 352 -24.17 45.76 18.07
N GLY A 353 -24.87 45.34 19.13
CA GLY A 353 -26.10 44.53 19.04
C GLY A 353 -26.09 43.17 19.73
N PHE A 354 -24.97 42.73 20.31
CA PHE A 354 -24.91 41.46 21.05
C PHE A 354 -25.49 41.59 22.46
N ALA A 355 -26.17 40.55 22.94
CA ALA A 355 -26.57 40.47 24.35
C ALA A 355 -25.34 40.25 25.25
N PRO A 356 -25.39 40.65 26.54
CA PRO A 356 -24.25 40.49 27.47
C PRO A 356 -23.69 39.06 27.57
N ALA A 357 -24.56 38.05 27.48
CA ALA A 357 -24.14 36.65 27.50
C ALA A 357 -23.37 36.22 26.23
N GLU A 358 -23.71 36.79 25.07
CA GLU A 358 -23.03 36.51 23.81
C GLU A 358 -21.65 37.19 23.76
N GLN A 359 -21.52 38.37 24.38
CA GLN A 359 -20.23 39.05 24.57
C GLN A 359 -19.29 38.24 25.46
N GLU A 360 -19.77 37.77 26.62
CA GLU A 360 -18.96 36.93 27.51
C GLU A 360 -18.54 35.62 26.83
N GLN A 361 -19.43 35.00 26.06
CA GLN A 361 -19.10 33.80 25.28
C GLN A 361 -18.03 34.09 24.21
N PHE A 362 -18.15 35.22 23.52
CA PHE A 362 -17.17 35.64 22.51
C PHE A 362 -15.78 35.88 23.13
N GLU A 363 -15.71 36.61 24.24
CA GLU A 363 -14.46 36.85 24.98
C GLU A 363 -13.81 35.53 25.42
N ARG A 364 -14.59 34.61 25.99
CA ARG A 364 -14.11 33.27 26.36
C ARG A 364 -13.55 32.49 25.16
N ASN A 365 -14.18 32.59 24.00
CA ASN A 365 -13.71 31.95 22.77
C ASN A 365 -12.38 32.55 22.29
N VAL A 366 -12.25 33.88 22.30
CA VAL A 366 -11.01 34.57 21.94
C VAL A 366 -9.88 34.21 22.90
N ASP A 367 -10.15 34.17 24.20
CA ASP A 367 -9.17 33.77 25.21
C ASP A 367 -8.78 32.30 25.08
N ALA A 368 -9.72 31.42 24.72
CA ALA A 368 -9.42 30.02 24.39
C ALA A 368 -8.50 29.89 23.17
N LEU A 369 -8.74 30.68 22.11
CA LEU A 369 -7.88 30.72 20.92
C LEU A 369 -6.47 31.24 21.24
N ARG A 370 -6.35 32.31 22.03
CA ARG A 370 -5.07 32.84 22.49
C ARG A 370 -4.30 31.83 23.36
N ARG A 371 -5.00 31.16 24.27
CA ARG A 371 -4.42 30.08 25.09
C ARG A 371 -3.93 28.94 24.21
N ARG A 372 -4.75 28.49 23.26
CA ARG A 372 -4.38 27.44 22.31
C ARG A 372 -3.15 27.83 21.50
N LEU A 373 -3.09 29.08 21.02
CA LEU A 373 -1.94 29.60 20.29
C LEU A 373 -0.64 29.54 21.10
N GLY A 374 -0.71 29.84 22.40
CA GLY A 374 0.44 29.73 23.31
C GLY A 374 0.85 28.29 23.63
N GLU A 375 -0.07 27.33 23.56
CA GLU A 375 0.18 25.91 23.86
C GLU A 375 0.83 25.16 22.68
N ILE A 376 0.49 25.51 21.44
CA ILE A 376 0.94 24.81 20.23
C ILE A 376 2.47 24.60 20.15
N PRO A 377 3.35 25.59 20.40
CA PRO A 377 4.79 25.36 20.30
C PRO A 377 5.33 24.30 21.28
N ASN A 378 4.72 24.21 22.46
CA ASN A 378 5.09 23.18 23.45
C ASN A 378 4.52 21.81 23.06
N GLU A 379 3.32 21.78 22.47
CA GLU A 379 2.72 20.57 21.93
C GLU A 379 3.53 19.99 20.77
N VAL A 380 3.97 20.82 19.83
CA VAL A 380 4.87 20.40 18.73
C VAL A 380 6.11 19.67 19.27
N LYS A 381 6.75 20.22 20.32
CA LYS A 381 7.91 19.60 20.96
C LYS A 381 7.55 18.26 21.61
N LYS A 382 6.51 18.24 22.44
CA LYS A 382 6.06 17.03 23.16
C LYS A 382 5.65 15.92 22.21
N GLU A 383 4.85 16.22 21.19
CA GLU A 383 4.39 15.26 20.19
C GLU A 383 5.56 14.73 19.35
N SER A 384 6.47 15.61 18.91
CA SER A 384 7.66 15.19 18.17
C SER A 384 8.57 14.28 19.00
N GLU A 385 8.75 14.59 20.28
CA GLU A 385 9.50 13.75 21.22
C GLU A 385 8.80 12.40 21.46
N ALA A 386 7.48 12.39 21.64
CA ALA A 386 6.70 11.17 21.81
C ALA A 386 6.77 10.26 20.58
N ILE A 387 6.68 10.83 19.37
CA ILE A 387 6.86 10.11 18.10
C ILE A 387 8.26 9.51 18.05
N ARG A 388 9.32 10.29 18.29
CA ARG A 388 10.70 9.77 18.27
C ARG A 388 10.93 8.68 19.33
N ALA A 389 10.37 8.84 20.52
CA ALA A 389 10.44 7.84 21.58
C ALA A 389 9.81 6.51 21.16
N ARG A 390 8.69 6.55 20.43
CA ARG A 390 8.01 5.37 19.88
C ARG A 390 8.91 4.56 18.93
N PHE A 391 9.74 5.21 18.11
CA PHE A 391 10.65 4.52 17.19
C PHE A 391 12.00 4.14 17.83
N THR A 392 12.23 4.46 19.11
CA THR A 392 13.50 4.18 19.79
C THR A 392 13.63 2.69 20.14
N ALA A 393 14.83 2.13 19.93
CA ALA A 393 15.20 0.76 20.31
C ALA A 393 14.17 -0.33 19.91
N PRO A 394 13.85 -0.48 18.61
CA PRO A 394 12.85 -1.44 18.15
C PRO A 394 13.24 -2.88 18.53
N GLN A 395 12.31 -3.61 19.14
CA GLN A 395 12.47 -5.01 19.53
C GLN A 395 11.75 -5.93 18.55
N ALA A 396 12.48 -6.89 17.99
CA ALA A 396 11.92 -7.90 17.10
C ALA A 396 11.48 -9.14 17.89
N ARG A 397 10.24 -9.59 17.68
CA ARG A 397 9.72 -10.88 18.17
C ARG A 397 9.31 -11.75 17.00
N MET A 398 9.86 -12.96 16.95
CA MET A 398 9.58 -13.96 15.93
C MET A 398 8.69 -15.06 16.51
N PHE A 399 7.62 -15.39 15.80
CA PHE A 399 6.71 -16.46 16.15
C PHE A 399 6.63 -17.45 14.99
N PRO A 400 7.13 -18.70 15.13
CA PRO A 400 7.00 -19.70 14.08
C PRO A 400 5.52 -19.94 13.76
N VAL A 401 5.18 -20.06 12.47
CA VAL A 401 3.80 -20.22 11.99
C VAL A 401 3.60 -21.58 11.35
N ALA A 402 4.34 -21.91 10.29
CA ALA A 402 4.14 -23.16 9.56
C ALA A 402 5.42 -23.65 8.90
N VAL A 403 5.44 -24.93 8.53
CA VAL A 403 6.54 -25.57 7.81
C VAL A 403 5.99 -26.27 6.57
N THR A 404 6.64 -26.02 5.44
CA THR A 404 6.32 -26.61 4.15
C THR A 404 7.51 -27.43 3.67
N PHE A 405 7.34 -28.74 3.53
CA PHE A 405 8.27 -29.59 2.80
C PHE A 405 7.96 -29.55 1.32
N LEU A 406 9.00 -29.44 0.49
CA LEU A 406 8.92 -29.49 -0.95
C LEU A 406 9.62 -30.77 -1.42
N VAL A 407 8.83 -31.71 -1.92
CA VAL A 407 9.28 -33.05 -2.31
C VAL A 407 9.35 -33.14 -3.84
N PRO A 408 10.54 -33.36 -4.44
CA PRO A 408 10.65 -33.61 -5.86
C PRO A 408 9.76 -34.79 -6.29
N LYS A 409 9.11 -34.68 -7.45
CA LYS A 409 8.20 -35.71 -7.98
C LYS A 409 8.83 -37.11 -8.04
N ARG A 410 10.12 -37.21 -8.36
CA ARG A 410 10.87 -38.48 -8.34
C ARG A 410 10.95 -39.15 -6.96
N MET A 411 10.78 -38.38 -5.89
CA MET A 411 10.82 -38.83 -4.50
C MET A 411 9.42 -38.92 -3.87
N SER A 412 8.34 -38.56 -4.58
CA SER A 412 7.01 -38.44 -3.98
C SER A 412 6.25 -39.76 -3.84
N GLN A 413 6.63 -40.79 -4.59
CA GLN A 413 5.92 -42.08 -4.63
C GLN A 413 6.61 -43.22 -3.86
N THR A 414 7.81 -42.99 -3.32
CA THR A 414 8.72 -44.02 -2.77
C THR A 414 8.84 -43.98 -1.26
#